data_AF-A0A7S0CPK7-F1
#
_entry.id   AF-A0A7S0CPK7-F1
#
_cell.length_a   1.000
_cell.length_b   1.000
_cell.length_c   1.000
_cell.angle_alpha   90.00
_cell.angle_beta   90.00
_cell.angle_gamma   90.00
#
_symmetry.space_group_name_H-M   'P 1'
#
loop_
_entity.id
_entity.type
_entity.pdbx_description
1 polymer ?
#
loop_
_entity_poly.entity_id
_entity_poly.type
_entity_poly.pdbx_seq_one_letter_code
_entity_poly.pdbx_strand_id
1 'polypeptide(L)'
;GPVDAIWIENMNTVLDDNCTLCLPNGERIKLNPGTMRMLFEVQDLAVASPATVSRCGMVYVPPEELGWRPFVQTWSKTKLHESAPEDLREWIVGLFDKTVDAGLKFLRKHLKEGIPSVDINLVASLASLFQSLARPERGVNLAMENQKQLKACLAKLFAFSYVWSVGGNVDAQFHDRFDEWAREFLNANVDGLGNLPNKNTLYDYYVVTTNPEEPKGRFRLGT
;
A
#
# COMPACT_ATOMS: atom_id res chain seq x y z
N GLY A 1 7.88 0.23 -17.82
CA GLY A 1 8.35 1.64 -17.83
C GLY A 1 7.49 2.46 -18.77
N PRO A 2 7.49 3.80 -18.68
CA PRO A 2 6.65 4.63 -19.54
C PRO A 2 7.04 4.46 -21.02
N VAL A 3 6.04 4.49 -21.91
CA VAL A 3 6.28 4.54 -23.35
C VAL A 3 6.74 5.94 -23.72
N ASP A 4 7.76 6.02 -24.56
CA ASP A 4 8.24 7.25 -25.14
C ASP A 4 8.24 7.09 -26.67
N ALA A 5 7.86 8.16 -27.38
CA ALA A 5 7.74 8.16 -28.82
C ALA A 5 9.04 7.75 -29.52
N ILE A 6 10.20 8.11 -28.96
CA ILE A 6 11.51 7.89 -29.58
C ILE A 6 11.86 6.40 -29.62
N TRP A 7 11.65 5.67 -28.53
CA TRP A 7 12.03 4.26 -28.51
C TRP A 7 10.97 3.39 -29.19
N ILE A 8 9.68 3.73 -29.07
CA ILE A 8 8.63 2.91 -29.66
C ILE A 8 8.64 2.97 -31.20
N GLU A 9 9.02 4.11 -31.78
CA GLU A 9 9.16 4.24 -33.23
C GLU A 9 10.27 3.36 -33.79
N ASN A 10 11.40 3.27 -33.08
CA ASN A 10 12.50 2.37 -33.42
C ASN A 10 12.12 0.88 -33.31
N MET A 11 11.04 0.56 -32.58
CA MET A 11 10.51 -0.80 -32.45
C MET A 11 9.48 -1.17 -33.53
N ASN A 12 9.05 -0.24 -34.38
CA ASN A 12 7.98 -0.51 -35.35
C ASN A 12 8.25 -1.74 -36.26
N THR A 13 9.49 -1.97 -36.67
CA THR A 13 9.87 -3.10 -37.56
C THR A 13 9.97 -4.44 -36.84
N VAL A 14 10.08 -4.42 -35.51
CA VAL A 14 10.08 -5.63 -34.69
C VAL A 14 8.67 -5.98 -34.22
N LEU A 15 7.79 -4.99 -34.14
CA LEU A 15 6.39 -5.13 -33.75
C LEU A 15 5.45 -5.43 -34.92
N ASP A 16 5.89 -5.27 -36.18
CA ASP A 16 5.13 -5.67 -37.36
C ASP A 16 5.43 -7.12 -37.80
N ASP A 17 4.78 -7.58 -38.88
CA ASP A 17 4.93 -8.93 -39.41
C ASP A 17 6.37 -9.29 -39.82
N ASN A 18 7.26 -8.31 -39.94
CA ASN A 18 8.65 -8.56 -40.29
C ASN A 18 9.45 -9.12 -39.11
N CYS A 19 9.01 -8.87 -37.86
CA CYS A 19 9.65 -9.33 -36.63
C CYS A 19 11.17 -9.10 -36.62
N THR A 20 11.63 -7.95 -37.12
CA THR A 20 13.06 -7.66 -37.29
C THR A 20 13.47 -6.45 -36.47
N LEU A 21 14.39 -6.66 -35.53
CA LEU A 21 15.02 -5.61 -34.75
C LEU A 21 16.13 -4.97 -35.58
N CYS A 22 16.01 -3.67 -35.85
CA CYS A 22 17.05 -2.88 -36.51
C CYS A 22 17.85 -2.11 -35.47
N LEU A 23 19.15 -2.34 -35.41
CA LEU A 23 20.06 -1.66 -34.50
C LEU A 23 20.65 -0.39 -35.15
N PRO A 24 21.04 0.63 -34.36
CA PRO A 24 21.62 1.87 -34.90
C PRO A 24 22.91 1.68 -35.72
N ASN A 25 23.64 0.59 -35.47
CA ASN A 25 24.84 0.20 -36.23
C ASN A 25 24.51 -0.43 -37.60
N GLY A 26 23.23 -0.58 -37.95
CA GLY A 26 22.75 -1.16 -39.19
C GLY A 26 22.52 -2.67 -39.14
N GLU A 27 22.82 -3.34 -38.02
CA GLU A 27 22.53 -4.77 -37.86
C GLU A 27 21.03 -5.04 -37.81
N ARG A 28 20.63 -6.17 -38.40
CA ARG A 28 19.24 -6.61 -38.49
C ARG A 28 19.12 -8.00 -37.89
N ILE A 29 18.38 -8.10 -36.81
CA ILE A 29 18.17 -9.34 -36.08
C ILE A 29 16.72 -9.77 -36.27
N LYS A 30 16.50 -10.90 -36.94
CA LYS A 30 15.16 -11.46 -37.12
C LYS A 30 14.78 -12.30 -35.89
N LEU A 31 13.71 -11.91 -35.22
CA LEU A 31 13.14 -12.65 -34.10
C LEU A 31 12.30 -13.81 -34.62
N ASN A 32 12.33 -14.94 -33.91
CA ASN A 32 11.50 -16.11 -34.22
C ASN A 32 10.15 -15.99 -33.48
N PRO A 33 9.03 -15.78 -34.18
CA PRO A 33 7.71 -15.59 -33.53
C PRO A 33 7.19 -16.85 -32.84
N GLY A 34 7.74 -18.02 -33.16
CA GLY A 34 7.37 -19.30 -32.54
C GLY A 34 8.03 -19.53 -31.18
N THR A 35 9.19 -18.91 -30.92
CA THR A 35 9.96 -19.10 -29.68
C THR A 35 10.12 -17.83 -28.85
N MET A 36 9.87 -16.65 -29.43
CA MET A 36 10.07 -15.35 -28.78
C MET A 36 8.74 -14.60 -28.67
N ARG A 37 8.52 -13.99 -27.50
CA ARG A 37 7.40 -13.08 -27.21
C ARG A 37 7.97 -11.81 -26.60
N MET A 38 7.44 -10.65 -27.02
CA MET A 38 7.73 -9.36 -26.39
C MET A 38 6.54 -8.94 -25.56
N LEU A 39 6.80 -8.55 -24.32
CA LEU A 39 5.81 -8.03 -23.40
C LEU A 39 6.29 -6.67 -22.90
N PHE A 40 5.38 -5.70 -22.89
CA PHE A 40 5.64 -4.37 -22.37
C PHE A 40 4.67 -4.10 -21.22
N GLU A 41 5.22 -3.83 -20.04
CA GLU A 41 4.45 -3.31 -18.90
C GLU A 41 4.61 -1.79 -18.87
N VAL A 42 3.52 -1.09 -19.19
CA VAL A 42 3.48 0.35 -19.40
C VAL A 42 2.37 0.96 -18.55
N GLN A 43 2.61 2.16 -18.02
CA GLN A 43 1.61 2.86 -17.19
C GLN A 43 0.48 3.43 -18.05
N ASP A 44 0.84 4.07 -19.16
CA ASP A 44 -0.09 4.63 -20.13
C ASP A 44 0.53 4.64 -21.53
N LEU A 45 -0.32 4.90 -22.52
CA LEU A 45 0.03 5.00 -23.94
C LEU A 45 -0.22 6.42 -24.48
N ALA A 46 -0.20 7.44 -23.61
CA ALA A 46 -0.63 8.80 -23.98
C ALA A 46 0.21 9.43 -25.12
N VAL A 47 1.45 8.96 -25.28
CA VAL A 47 2.40 9.43 -26.31
C VAL A 47 2.60 8.44 -27.46
N ALA A 48 1.84 7.34 -27.48
CA ALA A 48 1.94 6.34 -28.54
C ALA A 48 0.91 6.63 -29.66
N SER A 49 1.35 6.50 -30.92
CA SER A 49 0.42 6.67 -32.05
C SER A 49 -0.55 5.48 -32.16
N PRO A 50 -1.82 5.69 -32.57
CA PRO A 50 -2.77 4.60 -32.81
C PRO A 50 -2.25 3.51 -33.76
N ALA A 51 -1.45 3.90 -34.76
CA ALA A 51 -0.85 2.98 -35.73
C ALA A 51 0.26 2.09 -35.15
N THR A 52 0.92 2.54 -34.07
CA THR A 52 1.94 1.78 -33.36
C THR A 52 1.29 0.75 -32.45
N VAL A 53 0.27 1.16 -31.68
CA VAL A 53 -0.42 0.27 -30.74
C VAL A 53 -1.30 -0.77 -31.44
N SER A 54 -1.77 -0.51 -32.67
CA SER A 54 -2.58 -1.46 -33.44
C SER A 54 -1.84 -2.75 -33.83
N ARG A 55 -0.50 -2.76 -33.73
CA ARG A 55 0.34 -3.92 -34.03
C ARG A 55 0.52 -4.85 -32.85
N CYS A 56 0.05 -4.46 -31.67
CA CYS A 56 0.26 -5.18 -30.42
C CYS A 56 -1.08 -5.64 -29.82
N GLY A 57 -1.07 -6.80 -29.17
CA GLY A 57 -2.19 -7.22 -28.34
C GLY A 57 -2.25 -6.36 -27.08
N MET A 58 -3.35 -5.65 -26.88
CA MET A 58 -3.56 -4.82 -25.69
C MET A 58 -4.31 -5.60 -24.63
N VAL A 59 -3.71 -5.72 -23.44
CA VAL A 59 -4.37 -6.24 -22.24
C VAL A 59 -4.47 -5.08 -21.25
N TYR A 60 -5.69 -4.58 -21.04
CA TYR A 60 -5.94 -3.55 -20.04
C TYR A 60 -6.22 -4.23 -18.70
N VAL A 61 -5.46 -3.84 -17.67
CA VAL A 61 -5.64 -4.33 -16.30
C VAL A 61 -6.10 -3.14 -15.45
N PRO A 62 -7.41 -3.02 -15.17
CA PRO A 62 -7.91 -1.95 -14.31
C PRO A 62 -7.32 -2.11 -12.90
N PRO A 63 -6.80 -1.04 -12.27
CA PRO A 63 -6.29 -1.12 -10.90
C PRO A 63 -7.35 -1.59 -9.89
N GLU A 64 -8.62 -1.29 -10.18
CA GLU A 64 -9.78 -1.64 -9.36
C GLU A 64 -10.05 -3.16 -9.34
N GLU A 65 -9.64 -3.91 -10.36
CA GLU A 65 -9.87 -5.36 -10.43
C GLU A 65 -8.93 -6.15 -9.53
N LEU A 66 -7.67 -5.72 -9.38
CA LEU A 66 -6.74 -6.36 -8.46
C LEU A 66 -7.06 -5.97 -7.01
N GLY A 67 -7.28 -4.68 -6.78
CA GLY A 67 -7.51 -4.12 -5.44
C GLY A 67 -6.35 -4.34 -4.47
N TRP A 68 -6.58 -3.99 -3.20
CA TRP A 68 -5.56 -4.08 -2.16
C TRP A 68 -5.56 -5.43 -1.41
N ARG A 69 -6.64 -6.19 -1.47
CA ARG A 69 -6.84 -7.42 -0.68
C ARG A 69 -5.83 -8.53 -1.00
N PRO A 70 -5.55 -8.87 -2.27
CA PRO A 70 -4.54 -9.88 -2.58
C PRO A 70 -3.17 -9.51 -2.02
N PHE A 71 -2.81 -8.22 -2.10
CA PHE A 71 -1.57 -7.71 -1.52
C PHE A 71 -1.50 -7.95 0.00
N VAL A 72 -2.54 -7.58 0.75
CA VAL A 72 -2.56 -7.76 2.22
C VAL A 72 -2.56 -9.24 2.60
N GLN A 73 -3.26 -10.10 1.86
CA GLN A 73 -3.23 -11.55 2.08
C GLN A 73 -1.84 -12.16 1.86
N THR A 74 -1.13 -11.75 0.81
CA THR A 74 0.25 -12.20 0.58
C THR A 74 1.22 -11.61 1.61
N TRP A 75 1.08 -10.33 1.94
CA TRP A 75 1.91 -9.65 2.95
C TRP A 75 1.76 -10.30 4.32
N SER A 76 0.54 -10.61 4.75
CA SER A 76 0.30 -11.21 6.06
C SER A 76 0.97 -12.57 6.20
N LYS A 77 1.10 -13.34 5.12
CA LYS A 77 1.77 -14.66 5.10
C LYS A 77 3.28 -14.55 4.96
N THR A 78 3.77 -13.59 4.18
CA THR A 78 5.19 -13.56 3.76
C THR A 78 6.05 -12.55 4.52
N LYS A 79 5.45 -11.52 5.13
CA LYS A 79 6.18 -10.39 5.72
C LYS A 79 5.96 -10.20 7.22
N LEU A 80 4.81 -10.61 7.76
CA LEU A 80 4.64 -10.66 9.22
C LEU A 80 5.59 -11.71 9.81
N HIS A 81 6.15 -11.40 10.97
CA HIS A 81 7.15 -12.22 11.64
C HIS A 81 6.65 -13.66 11.85
N GLU A 82 7.53 -14.65 11.69
CA GLU A 82 7.19 -16.09 11.74
C GLU A 82 6.51 -16.52 13.04
N SER A 83 6.83 -15.85 14.15
CA SER A 83 6.21 -16.10 15.46
C SER A 83 4.73 -15.70 15.58
N ALA A 84 4.15 -15.02 14.58
CA ALA A 84 2.72 -14.73 14.55
C ALA A 84 1.91 -15.99 14.15
N PRO A 85 1.01 -16.49 15.02
CA PRO A 85 0.11 -17.60 14.70
C PRO A 85 -0.86 -17.26 13.56
N GLU A 86 -1.38 -18.27 12.87
CA GLU A 86 -2.30 -18.05 11.72
C GLU A 86 -3.57 -17.29 12.15
N ASP A 87 -4.19 -17.66 13.27
CA ASP A 87 -5.37 -16.97 13.81
C ASP A 87 -5.12 -15.47 14.08
N LEU A 88 -3.87 -15.11 14.44
CA LEU A 88 -3.48 -13.72 14.64
C LEU A 88 -3.32 -13.00 13.30
N ARG A 89 -2.76 -13.67 12.29
CA ARG A 89 -2.63 -13.13 10.92
C ARG A 89 -4.00 -12.87 10.32
N GLU A 90 -4.93 -13.82 10.44
CA GLU A 90 -6.31 -13.66 10.00
C GLU A 90 -7.00 -12.49 10.70
N TRP A 91 -6.83 -12.37 12.03
CA TRP A 91 -7.37 -11.23 12.78
C TRP A 91 -6.78 -9.90 12.31
N ILE A 92 -5.47 -9.82 12.04
CA ILE A 92 -4.81 -8.62 11.50
C ILE A 92 -5.39 -8.28 10.12
N VAL A 93 -5.51 -9.25 9.21
CA VAL A 93 -6.12 -9.04 7.88
C VAL A 93 -7.55 -8.50 8.02
N GLY A 94 -8.32 -9.03 8.98
CA GLY A 94 -9.66 -8.53 9.30
C GLY A 94 -9.71 -7.05 9.70
N LEU A 95 -8.65 -6.49 10.31
CA LEU A 95 -8.56 -5.05 10.57
C LEU A 95 -8.48 -4.25 9.27
N PHE A 96 -7.73 -4.73 8.27
CA PHE A 96 -7.65 -4.08 6.97
C PHE A 96 -9.01 -4.11 6.27
N ASP A 97 -9.68 -5.27 6.25
CA ASP A 97 -11.02 -5.40 5.64
C ASP A 97 -12.06 -4.47 6.27
N LYS A 98 -12.02 -4.28 7.59
CA LYS A 98 -12.93 -3.36 8.29
C LYS A 98 -12.65 -1.88 8.04
N THR A 99 -11.40 -1.50 7.73
CA THR A 99 -10.97 -0.09 7.81
C THR A 99 -10.52 0.54 6.51
N VAL A 100 -9.96 -0.23 5.57
CA VAL A 100 -9.29 0.32 4.38
C VAL A 100 -10.28 0.92 3.40
N ASP A 101 -11.33 0.19 2.99
CA ASP A 101 -12.25 0.68 1.96
C ASP A 101 -12.97 1.97 2.39
N ALA A 102 -13.38 2.05 3.65
CA ALA A 102 -14.01 3.26 4.20
C ALA A 102 -13.02 4.42 4.30
N GLY A 103 -11.77 4.15 4.71
CA GLY A 103 -10.68 5.13 4.74
C GLY A 103 -10.37 5.74 3.39
N LEU A 104 -10.18 4.89 2.39
CA LEU A 104 -9.91 5.33 1.02
C LEU A 104 -11.08 6.13 0.47
N LYS A 105 -12.32 5.68 0.67
CA LYS A 105 -13.52 6.44 0.25
C LYS A 105 -13.60 7.80 0.93
N PHE A 106 -13.32 7.87 2.22
CA PHE A 106 -13.34 9.14 2.96
C PHE A 106 -12.25 10.09 2.47
N LEU A 107 -11.02 9.59 2.31
CA LEU A 107 -9.88 10.33 1.78
C LEU A 107 -10.19 10.94 0.41
N ARG A 108 -10.69 10.12 -0.53
CA ARG A 108 -10.97 10.55 -1.91
C ARG A 108 -12.13 11.53 -2.02
N LYS A 109 -13.11 11.47 -1.11
CA LYS A 109 -14.33 12.28 -1.19
C LYS A 109 -14.26 13.58 -0.37
N HIS A 110 -13.57 13.57 0.77
CA HIS A 110 -13.69 14.63 1.77
C HIS A 110 -12.40 15.39 2.07
N LEU A 111 -11.26 14.87 1.59
CA LEU A 111 -9.92 15.41 1.86
C LEU A 111 -9.18 15.72 0.57
N LYS A 112 -8.07 16.44 0.71
CA LYS A 112 -7.12 16.69 -0.37
C LYS A 112 -5.74 16.28 0.09
N GLU A 113 -5.02 15.59 -0.77
CA GLU A 113 -3.63 15.22 -0.54
C GLU A 113 -2.67 16.25 -1.12
N GLY A 114 -1.51 16.41 -0.48
CA GLY A 114 -0.44 17.26 -1.02
C GLY A 114 0.16 16.68 -2.30
N ILE A 115 0.33 15.36 -2.35
CA ILE A 115 0.84 14.62 -3.50
C ILE A 115 -0.20 13.57 -3.91
N PRO A 116 -0.59 13.45 -5.19
CA PRO A 116 -1.51 12.41 -5.61
C PRO A 116 -0.96 11.01 -5.26
N SER A 117 -1.75 10.22 -4.53
CA SER A 117 -1.38 8.85 -4.17
C SER A 117 -2.23 7.81 -4.90
N VAL A 118 -1.73 6.58 -4.96
CA VAL A 118 -2.48 5.41 -5.42
C VAL A 118 -2.93 4.61 -4.21
N ASP A 119 -4.17 4.12 -4.21
CA ASP A 119 -4.79 3.44 -3.07
C ASP A 119 -3.96 2.25 -2.55
N ILE A 120 -3.42 1.42 -3.45
CA ILE A 120 -2.57 0.28 -3.06
C ILE A 120 -1.28 0.73 -2.37
N ASN A 121 -0.73 1.89 -2.72
CA ASN A 121 0.48 2.42 -2.08
C ASN A 121 0.18 2.87 -0.65
N LEU A 122 -0.98 3.50 -0.40
CA LEU A 122 -1.41 3.85 0.96
C LEU A 122 -1.57 2.60 1.84
N VAL A 123 -2.14 1.53 1.29
CA VAL A 123 -2.28 0.25 1.99
C VAL A 123 -0.93 -0.42 2.21
N ALA A 124 -0.01 -0.35 1.24
CA ALA A 124 1.35 -0.85 1.37
C ALA A 124 2.15 -0.09 2.44
N SER A 125 1.98 1.23 2.53
CA SER A 125 2.54 2.05 3.60
C SER A 125 1.98 1.65 4.97
N LEU A 126 0.67 1.45 5.08
CA LEU A 126 0.01 0.95 6.30
C LEU A 126 0.59 -0.39 6.73
N ALA A 127 0.64 -1.35 5.82
CA ALA A 127 1.18 -2.68 6.06
C ALA A 127 2.65 -2.63 6.50
N SER A 128 3.48 -1.84 5.80
CA SER A 128 4.90 -1.72 6.10
C SER A 128 5.17 -1.06 7.46
N LEU A 129 4.46 0.03 7.77
CA LEU A 129 4.60 0.72 9.04
C LEU A 129 4.12 -0.17 10.19
N PHE A 130 2.94 -0.79 10.05
CA PHE A 130 2.43 -1.72 11.05
C PHE A 130 3.38 -2.89 11.28
N GLN A 131 3.87 -3.53 10.21
CA GLN A 131 4.84 -4.61 10.28
C GLN A 131 6.10 -4.17 11.05
N SER A 132 6.63 -2.98 10.75
CA SER A 132 7.80 -2.43 11.44
C SER A 132 7.57 -2.24 12.93
N LEU A 133 6.36 -1.84 13.33
CA LEU A 133 6.02 -1.56 14.73
C LEU A 133 5.69 -2.82 15.53
N ALA A 134 5.09 -3.82 14.88
CA ALA A 134 4.65 -5.08 15.49
C ALA A 134 5.77 -6.12 15.67
N ARG A 135 7.02 -5.75 15.36
CA ARG A 135 8.17 -6.66 15.39
C ARG A 135 8.55 -7.09 16.82
N PRO A 136 8.94 -8.35 17.04
CA PRO A 136 9.47 -8.81 18.33
C PRO A 136 10.70 -8.03 18.81
N GLU A 137 11.55 -7.55 17.91
CA GLU A 137 12.73 -6.73 18.24
C GLU A 137 12.34 -5.39 18.87
N ARG A 138 11.09 -4.94 18.68
CA ARG A 138 10.52 -3.75 19.34
C ARG A 138 9.79 -4.09 20.65
N GLY A 139 9.94 -5.32 21.14
CA GLY A 139 9.34 -5.80 22.39
C GLY A 139 7.88 -6.24 22.25
N VAL A 140 7.40 -6.54 21.05
CA VAL A 140 6.06 -7.10 20.82
C VAL A 140 6.13 -8.62 20.81
N ASN A 141 5.68 -9.27 21.89
CA ASN A 141 5.62 -10.73 21.94
C ASN A 141 4.35 -11.24 21.21
N LEU A 142 4.50 -11.61 19.94
CA LEU A 142 3.42 -12.13 19.09
C LEU A 142 2.91 -13.52 19.51
N ALA A 143 3.69 -14.25 20.32
CA ALA A 143 3.32 -15.56 20.87
C ALA A 143 2.81 -15.46 22.33
N MET A 144 2.43 -14.26 22.78
CA MET A 144 1.93 -14.03 24.14
C MET A 144 0.65 -14.84 24.40
N GLU A 145 0.58 -15.54 25.53
CA GLU A 145 -0.60 -16.32 25.94
C GLU A 145 -1.84 -15.42 26.15
N ASN A 146 -1.65 -14.22 26.70
CA ASN A 146 -2.71 -13.23 26.86
C ASN A 146 -3.07 -12.56 25.52
N GLN A 147 -3.86 -13.26 24.72
CA GLN A 147 -4.32 -12.80 23.41
C GLN A 147 -5.11 -11.48 23.47
N LYS A 148 -5.83 -11.21 24.57
CA LYS A 148 -6.58 -9.96 24.74
C LYS A 148 -5.65 -8.76 24.84
N GLN A 149 -4.59 -8.87 25.64
CA GLN A 149 -3.59 -7.82 25.80
C GLN A 149 -2.76 -7.62 24.51
N LEU A 150 -2.41 -8.72 23.84
CA LEU A 150 -1.70 -8.67 22.56
C LEU A 150 -2.52 -7.96 21.49
N LYS A 151 -3.78 -8.36 21.28
CA LYS A 151 -4.67 -7.71 20.31
C LYS A 151 -4.90 -6.24 20.62
N ALA A 152 -5.03 -5.85 21.89
CA ALA A 152 -5.14 -4.45 22.28
C ALA A 152 -3.86 -3.63 21.97
N CYS A 153 -2.68 -4.22 22.15
CA CYS A 153 -1.40 -3.60 21.75
C CYS A 153 -1.34 -3.42 20.23
N LEU A 154 -1.61 -4.48 19.47
CA LEU A 154 -1.59 -4.46 18.01
C LEU A 154 -2.64 -3.51 17.43
N ALA A 155 -3.84 -3.44 18.02
CA ALA A 155 -4.88 -2.49 17.63
C ALA A 155 -4.39 -1.04 17.71
N LYS A 156 -3.65 -0.67 18.76
CA LYS A 156 -3.08 0.68 18.90
C LYS A 156 -1.98 0.95 17.89
N LEU A 157 -1.11 -0.03 17.65
CA LEU A 157 -0.07 0.08 16.62
C LEU A 157 -0.68 0.19 15.21
N PHE A 158 -1.76 -0.54 14.96
CA PHE A 158 -2.53 -0.47 13.72
C PHE A 158 -3.16 0.91 13.55
N ALA A 159 -3.87 1.42 14.57
CA ALA A 159 -4.48 2.75 14.53
C ALA A 159 -3.44 3.85 14.27
N PHE A 160 -2.30 3.79 14.95
CA PHE A 160 -1.19 4.71 14.67
C PHE A 160 -0.70 4.60 13.22
N SER A 161 -0.49 3.37 12.75
CA SER A 161 -0.03 3.13 11.37
C SER A 161 -1.05 3.62 10.34
N TYR A 162 -2.34 3.49 10.63
CA TYR A 162 -3.44 3.91 9.79
C TYR A 162 -3.45 5.43 9.62
N VAL A 163 -3.37 6.18 10.72
CA VAL A 163 -3.32 7.64 10.70
C VAL A 163 -2.14 8.13 9.87
N TRP A 164 -0.95 7.56 10.10
CA TRP A 164 0.28 7.95 9.42
C TRP A 164 0.41 7.43 7.97
N SER A 165 -0.50 6.57 7.52
CA SER A 165 -0.50 6.04 6.15
C SER A 165 -1.65 6.61 5.33
N VAL A 166 -2.89 6.37 5.73
CA VAL A 166 -4.08 6.88 5.02
C VAL A 166 -4.20 8.39 5.20
N GLY A 167 -3.90 8.90 6.39
CA GLY A 167 -3.95 10.33 6.71
C GLY A 167 -2.61 11.06 6.58
N GLY A 168 -1.50 10.35 6.35
CA GLY A 168 -0.16 10.94 6.43
C GLY A 168 0.16 11.97 5.35
N ASN A 169 -0.47 11.84 4.19
CA ASN A 169 -0.28 12.69 3.02
C ASN A 169 -1.41 13.74 2.84
N VAL A 170 -2.32 13.81 3.81
CA VAL A 170 -3.41 14.78 3.82
C VAL A 170 -2.83 16.18 4.04
N ASP A 171 -3.32 17.15 3.27
CA ASP A 171 -2.96 18.55 3.44
C ASP A 171 -3.33 19.04 4.86
N ALA A 172 -2.44 19.81 5.48
CA ALA A 172 -2.57 20.30 6.86
C ALA A 172 -3.92 20.96 7.16
N GLN A 173 -4.53 21.64 6.18
CA GLN A 173 -5.85 22.27 6.33
C GLN A 173 -6.99 21.26 6.61
N PHE A 174 -6.78 19.98 6.33
CA PHE A 174 -7.76 18.91 6.53
C PHE A 174 -7.40 17.97 7.68
N HIS A 175 -6.31 18.23 8.43
CA HIS A 175 -5.88 17.38 9.55
C HIS A 175 -6.95 17.26 10.63
N ASP A 176 -7.58 18.36 11.04
CA ASP A 176 -8.63 18.34 12.07
C ASP A 176 -9.84 17.50 11.64
N ARG A 177 -10.23 17.61 10.36
CA ARG A 177 -11.35 16.85 9.79
C ARG A 177 -11.04 15.35 9.74
N PHE A 178 -9.82 14.99 9.32
CA PHE A 178 -9.41 13.59 9.30
C PHE A 178 -9.26 13.05 10.72
N ASP A 179 -8.72 13.84 11.65
CA ASP A 179 -8.57 13.49 13.06
C ASP A 179 -9.91 13.11 13.70
N GLU A 180 -10.91 13.99 13.61
CA GLU A 180 -12.25 13.77 14.19
C GLU A 180 -12.87 12.49 13.62
N TRP A 181 -12.86 12.35 12.29
CA TRP A 181 -13.40 11.17 11.62
C TRP A 181 -12.64 9.89 11.97
N ALA A 182 -11.31 9.91 11.96
CA ALA A 182 -10.48 8.74 12.23
C ALA A 182 -10.66 8.25 13.67
N ARG A 183 -10.85 9.15 14.63
CA ARG A 183 -11.12 8.80 16.03
C ARG A 183 -12.44 8.03 16.17
N GLU A 184 -13.52 8.58 15.63
CA GLU A 184 -14.83 7.94 15.68
C GLU A 184 -14.79 6.60 14.93
N PHE A 185 -14.25 6.61 13.71
CA PHE A 185 -14.21 5.47 12.83
C PHE A 185 -13.36 4.32 13.38
N LEU A 186 -12.15 4.59 13.86
CA LEU A 186 -11.26 3.54 14.39
C LEU A 186 -11.76 3.00 15.72
N ASN A 187 -12.33 3.83 16.60
CA ASN A 187 -12.93 3.34 17.86
C ASN A 187 -14.14 2.43 17.59
N ALA A 188 -14.90 2.69 16.53
CA ALA A 188 -16.06 1.87 16.15
C ALA A 188 -15.69 0.56 15.44
N ASN A 189 -14.58 0.52 14.69
CA ASN A 189 -14.25 -0.59 13.78
C ASN A 189 -13.02 -1.43 14.20
N VAL A 190 -12.19 -0.94 15.13
CA VAL A 190 -10.98 -1.66 15.60
C VAL A 190 -11.19 -2.21 16.99
N ASP A 191 -11.47 -3.51 17.07
CA ASP A 191 -11.71 -4.20 18.32
C ASP A 191 -10.48 -4.17 19.24
N GLY A 192 -10.68 -3.78 20.50
CA GLY A 192 -9.63 -3.77 21.52
C GLY A 192 -8.71 -2.54 21.50
N LEU A 193 -8.96 -1.55 20.63
CA LEU A 193 -8.19 -0.30 20.57
C LEU A 193 -8.22 0.47 21.91
N GLY A 194 -9.40 0.53 22.53
CA GLY A 194 -9.67 1.42 23.65
C GLY A 194 -9.72 2.89 23.22
N ASN A 195 -9.70 3.83 24.17
CA ASN A 195 -9.83 5.24 23.86
C ASN A 195 -8.53 5.82 23.28
N LEU A 196 -8.64 6.41 22.08
CA LEU A 196 -7.59 7.23 21.48
C LEU A 196 -7.39 8.56 22.26
N PRO A 197 -6.19 9.15 22.25
CA PRO A 197 -5.87 10.36 23.04
C PRO A 197 -6.65 11.58 22.58
N ASN A 198 -7.47 12.17 23.43
CA ASN A 198 -8.46 13.20 23.08
C ASN A 198 -7.98 14.66 23.16
N LYS A 199 -6.68 14.91 23.39
CA LYS A 199 -6.10 16.27 23.35
C LYS A 199 -5.37 16.44 22.03
N ASN A 200 -5.38 17.63 21.44
CA ASN A 200 -4.72 17.91 20.16
C ASN A 200 -5.11 16.90 19.05
N THR A 201 -4.36 16.89 17.94
CA THR A 201 -4.60 15.95 16.84
C THR A 201 -3.84 14.64 17.06
N LEU A 202 -4.28 13.56 16.40
CA LEU A 202 -3.56 12.28 16.41
C LEU A 202 -2.15 12.38 15.81
N TYR A 203 -1.88 13.41 14.99
CA TYR A 203 -0.56 13.69 14.43
C TYR A 203 0.44 14.18 15.49
N ASP A 204 -0.05 14.76 16.59
CA ASP A 204 0.79 15.23 17.69
C ASP A 204 1.25 14.09 18.61
N TYR A 205 0.84 12.85 18.35
CA TYR A 205 1.19 11.70 19.18
C TYR A 205 2.18 10.77 18.49
N TYR A 206 3.06 10.19 19.30
CA TYR A 206 3.90 9.06 18.93
C TYR A 206 3.56 7.82 19.77
N VAL A 207 3.81 6.63 19.23
CA VAL A 207 3.64 5.36 19.96
C VAL A 207 4.93 4.95 20.66
N VAL A 208 4.83 4.57 21.93
CA VAL A 208 5.95 4.01 22.69
C VAL A 208 6.32 2.65 22.11
N THR A 209 7.54 2.57 21.57
CA THR A 209 8.07 1.38 20.88
C THR A 209 9.39 0.89 21.50
N THR A 210 10.21 1.76 22.09
CA THR A 210 11.57 1.43 22.52
C THR A 210 11.72 1.20 24.02
N ASN A 211 10.90 1.83 24.88
CA ASN A 211 11.04 1.70 26.34
C ASN A 211 10.67 0.26 26.80
N PRO A 212 11.58 -0.50 27.44
CA PRO A 212 11.30 -1.86 27.94
C PRO A 212 10.28 -1.89 29.08
N GLU A 213 10.19 -0.81 29.87
CA GLU A 213 9.39 -0.76 31.09
C GLU A 213 7.92 -0.35 30.86
N GLU A 214 7.54 -0.01 29.63
CA GLU A 214 6.21 0.48 29.30
C GLU A 214 5.43 -0.42 28.34
N PRO A 215 4.10 -0.52 28.49
CA PRO A 215 3.26 -1.25 27.55
C PRO A 215 3.37 -0.62 26.16
N LYS A 216 3.80 -1.42 25.18
CA LYS A 216 3.97 -1.01 23.79
C LYS A 216 2.63 -0.54 23.19
N GLY A 217 2.71 0.40 22.25
CA GLY A 217 1.54 0.97 21.58
C GLY A 217 0.79 2.03 22.40
N ARG A 218 1.31 2.44 23.56
CA ARG A 218 0.79 3.62 24.28
C ARG A 218 1.12 4.89 23.49
N PHE A 219 0.11 5.72 23.26
CA PHE A 219 0.30 7.04 22.65
C PHE A 219 0.83 8.05 23.68
N ARG A 220 1.81 8.86 23.27
CA ARG A 220 2.36 9.99 24.02
C ARG A 220 2.40 11.23 23.16
N LEU A 221 2.17 12.38 23.77
CA LEU A 221 2.24 13.66 23.08
C LEU A 221 3.71 13.96 22.75
N GLY A 222 4.00 14.30 21.50
CA GLY A 222 5.29 14.86 21.08
C GLY A 222 5.49 16.22 21.75
N THR A 223 6.66 16.40 22.35
CA THR A 223 7.10 17.70 22.88
C THR A 223 7.62 18.60 21.79
#